data_AF-A0A399X438-F1
#
_entry.id   AF-A0A399X438-F1
#
_cell.length_a   1.000
_cell.length_b   1.000
_cell.length_c   1.000
_cell.angle_alpha   90.00
_cell.angle_beta   90.00
_cell.angle_gamma   90.00
#
_symmetry.space_group_name_H-M   'P 1'
#
loop_
_entity.id
_entity.type
_entity.pdbx_description
1 polymer ?
#
loop_
_entity_poly.entity_id
_entity_poly.type
_entity_poly.pdbx_seq_one_letter_code
_entity_poly.pdbx_strand_id
1 'polypeptide(L)'
;MKRFWGTILAVALAGAVLAQAPFTIVRPVDGSKVREKIRVLVPENSIPDRGYVGVYVNGKFVEATVFDKKDGYFEYILDTKERKIADGKTQLALVLFQDQGERSVVLERSSVEVTVANSTSIDVPDDGFSLRYKFKQGKELIYNVEVAGTLSSISEAQARMGGRAAELPVESDKFRLLYAIDNVLPDGKGLVRVQALPDPGKNYAHFTLLENAAGEVLEGARYYDWQMHPLYMAINPTGSEEFGFVPLYVPIEGSLGDPARTDLYVLIPLPTLPTKSVKPGDFWESSFQLPTLDLDRWYELKSLVAKLPARGELLGMEWEMGHPCAKIRTSVAQASVPSPGQGKDGQAALGGERVSVEQTTWFALDLGVPVKFVWDLTADTRQQSQGTSAQPGGGTRGAPMSGGGGQRSDDEGGRMSGTQGIGQAGTMGPPGAGRGGRGGQGIMGPPAATGRGGAQGGGARGGTELLRFRYRIVLTLES
;
A
#
# COMPACT_ATOMS: atom_id res chain seq x y z
N MET A 1 -73.10 66.98 3.58
CA MET A 1 -71.81 67.61 3.21
C MET A 1 -70.86 67.49 4.40
N LYS A 2 -69.67 66.89 4.17
CA LYS A 2 -68.36 67.12 4.82
C LYS A 2 -68.27 67.04 6.37
N ARG A 3 -67.27 66.44 7.04
CA ARG A 3 -66.02 65.75 6.69
C ARG A 3 -65.45 65.12 7.98
N PHE A 4 -64.73 64.02 7.79
CA PHE A 4 -63.88 63.27 8.74
C PHE A 4 -62.76 64.09 9.39
N TRP A 5 -62.36 63.69 10.61
CA TRP A 5 -60.96 63.60 11.07
C TRP A 5 -60.84 62.43 12.07
N GLY A 6 -59.85 61.56 11.88
CA GLY A 6 -59.59 60.42 12.75
C GLY A 6 -58.62 59.44 12.10
N THR A 7 -57.33 59.82 12.04
CA THR A 7 -56.26 58.95 11.55
C THR A 7 -55.62 58.27 12.76
N ILE A 8 -55.88 56.98 12.95
CA ILE A 8 -55.07 56.10 13.81
C ILE A 8 -54.13 55.31 12.89
N LEU A 9 -52.84 55.47 13.15
CA LEU A 9 -51.73 54.78 12.54
C LEU A 9 -51.75 53.30 12.96
N ALA A 10 -52.08 52.39 12.04
CA ALA A 10 -51.91 50.95 12.27
C ALA A 10 -50.56 50.52 11.67
N VAL A 11 -49.60 50.23 12.56
CA VAL A 11 -48.33 49.60 12.22
C VAL A 11 -48.61 48.14 11.85
N ALA A 12 -48.59 47.83 10.55
CA ALA A 12 -48.57 46.46 10.07
C ALA A 12 -47.14 45.90 10.18
N LEU A 13 -46.88 45.15 11.25
CA LEU A 13 -45.72 44.25 11.33
C LEU A 13 -45.92 43.12 10.31
N ALA A 14 -45.34 43.28 9.13
CA ALA A 14 -45.14 42.18 8.21
C ALA A 14 -44.02 41.29 8.77
N GLY A 15 -44.41 40.20 9.44
CA GLY A 15 -43.47 39.13 9.78
C GLY A 15 -42.98 38.48 8.50
N ALA A 16 -41.69 38.64 8.21
CA ALA A 16 -41.01 37.83 7.21
C ALA A 16 -40.92 36.39 7.74
N VAL A 17 -41.85 35.54 7.32
CA VAL A 17 -41.66 34.09 7.40
C VAL A 17 -40.53 33.78 6.41
N LEU A 18 -39.31 33.58 6.92
CA LEU A 18 -38.26 32.93 6.14
C LEU A 18 -38.79 31.52 5.84
N ALA A 19 -39.25 31.30 4.61
CA ALA A 19 -39.71 30.00 4.17
C ALA A 19 -38.51 29.03 4.24
N GLN A 20 -38.56 28.10 5.19
CA GLN A 20 -37.66 26.95 5.23
C GLN A 20 -37.81 26.23 3.87
N ALA A 21 -36.69 25.95 3.20
CA ALA A 21 -36.75 25.26 1.92
C ALA A 21 -37.27 23.83 2.14
N PRO A 22 -38.09 23.26 1.24
CA PRO A 22 -38.63 21.93 1.44
C PRO A 22 -37.52 20.87 1.50
N PHE A 23 -37.66 19.88 2.38
CA PHE A 23 -36.72 18.76 2.43
C PHE A 23 -37.00 17.81 1.25
N THR A 24 -36.33 18.07 0.15
CA THR A 24 -36.53 17.32 -1.10
C THR A 24 -35.20 16.97 -1.75
N ILE A 25 -35.04 15.73 -2.20
CA ILE A 25 -33.92 15.29 -3.03
C ILE A 25 -34.01 16.01 -4.37
N VAL A 26 -33.06 16.92 -4.63
CA VAL A 26 -32.98 17.63 -5.92
C VAL A 26 -32.10 16.90 -6.93
N ARG A 27 -31.12 16.13 -6.43
CA ARG A 27 -30.34 15.18 -7.23
C ARG A 27 -30.09 13.92 -6.41
N PRO A 28 -30.07 12.72 -7.02
CA PRO A 28 -30.45 12.45 -8.41
C PRO A 28 -31.92 12.79 -8.69
N VAL A 29 -32.23 13.15 -9.94
CA VAL A 29 -33.63 13.40 -10.34
C VAL A 29 -34.37 12.07 -10.38
N ASP A 30 -35.66 12.09 -10.07
CA ASP A 30 -36.53 10.93 -10.16
C ASP A 30 -36.50 10.32 -11.58
N GLY A 31 -36.42 8.98 -11.66
CA GLY A 31 -36.24 8.20 -12.88
C GLY A 31 -34.82 8.19 -13.46
N SER A 32 -33.84 8.88 -12.87
CA SER A 32 -32.50 8.98 -13.45
C SER A 32 -31.70 7.67 -13.37
N LYS A 33 -30.75 7.53 -14.30
CA LYS A 33 -29.76 6.43 -14.30
C LYS A 33 -28.51 6.87 -13.53
N VAL A 34 -28.09 6.05 -12.58
CA VAL A 34 -27.01 6.36 -11.64
C VAL A 34 -26.03 5.19 -11.55
N ARG A 35 -24.81 5.46 -11.09
CA ARG A 35 -23.73 4.46 -10.99
C ARG A 35 -22.66 4.94 -10.02
N GLU A 36 -21.85 4.00 -9.54
CA GLU A 36 -20.70 4.23 -8.67
C GLU A 36 -21.07 5.10 -7.47
N LYS A 37 -20.61 6.35 -7.46
CA LYS A 37 -20.84 7.33 -6.40
C LYS A 37 -21.93 8.32 -6.82
N ILE A 38 -23.06 8.25 -6.14
CA ILE A 38 -24.22 9.11 -6.38
C ILE A 38 -24.16 10.31 -5.45
N ARG A 39 -24.11 11.52 -6.01
CA ARG A 39 -24.26 12.76 -5.26
C ARG A 39 -25.74 13.01 -4.98
N VAL A 40 -26.14 12.78 -3.74
CA VAL A 40 -27.48 13.07 -3.24
C VAL A 40 -27.49 14.48 -2.68
N LEU A 41 -28.24 15.36 -3.33
CA LEU A 41 -28.30 16.78 -3.00
C LEU A 41 -29.67 17.15 -2.46
N VAL A 42 -29.67 17.98 -1.41
CA VAL A 42 -30.86 18.52 -0.77
C VAL A 42 -30.65 20.03 -0.53
N PRO A 43 -31.67 20.90 -0.62
CA PRO A 43 -31.50 22.34 -0.40
C PRO A 43 -30.87 22.67 0.96
N GLU A 44 -29.95 23.63 0.99
CA GLU A 44 -29.22 24.02 2.21
C GLU A 44 -30.12 24.46 3.37
N ASN A 45 -31.25 25.10 3.10
CA ASN A 45 -32.14 25.60 4.16
C ASN A 45 -33.25 24.61 4.54
N SER A 46 -33.09 23.32 4.23
CA SER A 46 -34.12 22.30 4.48
C SER A 46 -33.86 21.42 5.71
N ILE A 47 -32.61 21.33 6.16
CA ILE A 47 -32.24 20.57 7.36
C ILE A 47 -32.07 21.58 8.51
N PRO A 48 -32.89 21.51 9.57
CA PRO A 48 -32.76 22.40 10.71
C PRO A 48 -31.50 22.12 11.52
N ASP A 49 -31.08 23.09 12.34
CA ASP A 49 -29.98 22.91 13.28
C ASP A 49 -30.24 21.70 14.20
N ARG A 50 -29.20 20.86 14.37
CA ARG A 50 -29.25 19.57 15.07
C ARG A 50 -30.15 18.50 14.42
N GLY A 51 -30.59 18.72 13.18
CA GLY A 51 -31.20 17.69 12.36
C GLY A 51 -30.15 16.73 11.80
N TYR A 52 -30.55 15.48 11.56
CA TYR A 52 -29.75 14.49 10.85
C TYR A 52 -30.63 13.68 9.90
N VAL A 53 -30.02 13.05 8.90
CA VAL A 53 -30.74 12.38 7.82
C VAL A 53 -30.49 10.89 7.87
N GLY A 54 -31.56 10.10 7.96
CA GLY A 54 -31.52 8.67 7.71
C GLY A 54 -31.63 8.37 6.22
N VAL A 55 -30.67 7.61 5.69
CA VAL A 55 -30.63 7.17 4.30
C VAL A 55 -31.17 5.75 4.20
N TYR A 56 -32.12 5.54 3.30
CA TYR A 56 -32.77 4.26 3.05
C TYR A 56 -32.66 3.92 1.57
N VAL A 57 -32.38 2.66 1.27
CA VAL A 57 -32.32 2.11 -0.09
C VAL A 57 -33.25 0.90 -0.16
N ASN A 58 -34.24 0.94 -1.06
CA ASN A 58 -35.29 -0.09 -1.17
C ASN A 58 -35.95 -0.41 0.19
N GLY A 59 -36.22 0.65 0.97
CA GLY A 59 -36.80 0.54 2.32
C GLY A 59 -35.86 0.01 3.41
N LYS A 60 -34.61 -0.39 3.07
CA LYS A 60 -33.60 -0.81 4.05
C LYS A 60 -32.80 0.39 4.53
N PHE A 61 -32.67 0.52 5.85
CA PHE A 61 -31.80 1.52 6.45
C PHE A 61 -30.35 1.26 6.08
N VAL A 62 -29.64 2.29 5.61
CA VAL A 62 -28.22 2.24 5.26
C VAL A 62 -27.41 2.87 6.38
N GLU A 63 -27.68 4.14 6.67
CA GLU A 63 -27.02 4.89 7.74
C GLU A 63 -27.80 6.16 8.11
N ALA A 64 -27.44 6.77 9.24
CA ALA A 64 -27.92 8.08 9.64
C ALA A 64 -26.72 9.01 9.82
N THR A 65 -26.74 10.16 9.16
CA THR A 65 -25.60 11.08 9.18
C THR A 65 -26.04 12.53 8.98
N VAL A 66 -25.15 13.46 9.27
CA VAL A 66 -25.29 14.87 8.90
C VAL A 66 -24.63 15.06 7.55
N PHE A 67 -25.31 15.73 6.63
CA PHE A 67 -24.81 15.94 5.27
C PHE A 67 -23.84 17.12 5.25
N ASP A 68 -22.84 17.04 4.39
CA ASP A 68 -21.85 18.10 4.24
C ASP A 68 -22.45 19.26 3.43
N LYS A 69 -22.21 20.49 3.86
CA LYS A 69 -22.64 21.68 3.13
C LYS A 69 -21.63 22.02 2.04
N LYS A 70 -22.08 22.03 0.78
CA LYS A 70 -21.24 22.32 -0.39
C LYS A 70 -22.05 22.96 -1.52
N ASP A 71 -21.50 24.01 -2.13
CA ASP A 71 -22.07 24.68 -3.31
C ASP A 71 -23.55 25.11 -3.17
N GLY A 72 -23.99 25.51 -1.97
CA GLY A 72 -25.39 25.91 -1.72
C GLY A 72 -26.37 24.76 -1.49
N TYR A 73 -25.86 23.54 -1.30
CA TYR A 73 -26.64 22.33 -1.00
C TYR A 73 -26.06 21.57 0.18
N PHE A 74 -26.88 20.72 0.78
CA PHE A 74 -26.40 19.59 1.56
C PHE A 74 -26.13 18.40 0.62
N GLU A 75 -24.93 17.84 0.72
CA GLU A 75 -24.43 16.76 -0.10
C GLU A 75 -24.19 15.50 0.73
N TYR A 76 -24.63 14.37 0.18
CA TYR A 76 -24.29 13.03 0.65
C TYR A 76 -23.85 12.18 -0.54
N ILE A 77 -22.77 11.42 -0.38
CA ILE A 77 -22.24 10.54 -1.42
C ILE A 77 -22.63 9.11 -1.10
N LEU A 78 -23.54 8.56 -1.89
CA LEU A 78 -23.89 7.15 -1.82
C LEU A 78 -23.00 6.35 -2.78
N ASP A 79 -22.07 5.57 -2.24
CA ASP A 79 -21.29 4.60 -3.03
C ASP A 79 -22.08 3.30 -3.22
N THR A 80 -22.66 3.12 -4.40
CA THR A 80 -23.48 1.96 -4.74
C THR A 80 -22.69 0.66 -4.79
N LYS A 81 -21.39 0.70 -5.10
CA LYS A 81 -20.56 -0.49 -5.21
C LYS A 81 -20.09 -0.94 -3.82
N GLU A 82 -19.62 0.01 -2.99
CA GLU A 82 -19.24 -0.27 -1.61
C GLU A 82 -20.41 -0.82 -0.79
N ARG A 83 -21.61 -0.25 -0.97
CA ARG A 83 -22.84 -0.69 -0.32
C ARG A 83 -23.47 -1.93 -0.96
N LYS A 84 -22.87 -2.48 -2.03
CA LYS A 84 -23.33 -3.68 -2.76
C LYS A 84 -24.78 -3.56 -3.23
N ILE A 85 -25.17 -2.37 -3.69
CA ILE A 85 -26.48 -2.13 -4.28
C ILE A 85 -26.49 -2.74 -5.69
N ALA A 86 -27.42 -3.67 -5.92
CA ALA A 86 -27.55 -4.35 -7.20
C ALA A 86 -28.04 -3.39 -8.30
N ASP A 87 -27.68 -3.70 -9.55
CA ASP A 87 -28.21 -3.00 -10.71
C ASP A 87 -29.73 -3.18 -10.84
N GLY A 88 -30.39 -2.17 -11.40
CA GLY A 88 -31.82 -2.13 -11.64
C GLY A 88 -32.52 -0.98 -10.93
N LYS A 89 -33.86 -1.03 -10.93
CA LYS A 89 -34.69 -0.03 -10.26
C LYS A 89 -34.45 -0.08 -8.75
N THR A 90 -34.17 1.08 -8.18
CA THR A 90 -33.85 1.26 -6.77
C THR A 90 -34.53 2.52 -6.26
N GLN A 91 -35.24 2.40 -5.15
CA GLN A 91 -35.77 3.57 -4.44
C GLN A 91 -34.73 4.08 -3.45
N LEU A 92 -34.35 5.35 -3.59
CA LEU A 92 -33.57 6.09 -2.61
C LEU A 92 -34.52 6.96 -1.80
N ALA A 93 -34.52 6.80 -0.48
CA ALA A 93 -35.33 7.60 0.43
C ALA A 93 -34.50 8.22 1.53
N LEU A 94 -34.78 9.49 1.83
CA LEU A 94 -34.22 10.24 2.94
C LEU A 94 -35.32 10.52 3.96
N VAL A 95 -34.98 10.36 5.24
CA VAL A 95 -35.85 10.68 6.37
C VAL A 95 -35.13 11.68 7.24
N LEU A 96 -35.71 12.87 7.40
CA LEU A 96 -35.18 13.90 8.27
C LEU A 96 -35.61 13.63 9.70
N PHE A 97 -34.63 13.54 10.60
CA PHE A 97 -34.83 13.38 12.03
C PHE A 97 -34.35 14.63 12.77
N GLN A 98 -35.00 14.90 13.90
CA GLN A 98 -34.51 15.85 14.89
C GLN A 98 -34.78 15.31 16.29
N ASP A 99 -33.83 15.50 17.18
CA ASP A 99 -33.98 15.08 18.57
C ASP A 99 -34.82 16.10 19.35
N GLN A 100 -35.87 15.59 20.01
CA GLN A 100 -36.69 16.33 20.95
C GLN A 100 -36.56 15.64 22.33
N GLY A 101 -35.60 16.13 23.12
CA GLY A 101 -35.23 15.49 24.38
C GLY A 101 -34.51 14.15 24.11
N GLU A 102 -35.04 13.05 24.65
CA GLU A 102 -34.49 11.70 24.47
C GLU A 102 -35.08 10.94 23.27
N ARG A 103 -35.95 11.58 22.47
CA ARG A 103 -36.63 10.93 21.34
C ARG A 103 -36.32 11.64 20.04
N SER A 104 -35.92 10.86 19.04
CA SER A 104 -35.81 11.34 17.67
C SER A 104 -37.18 11.31 17.00
N VAL A 105 -37.59 12.44 16.43
CA VAL A 105 -38.86 12.60 15.72
C VAL A 105 -38.58 12.73 14.22
N VAL A 106 -39.40 12.06 13.40
CA VAL A 106 -39.39 12.23 11.94
C VAL A 106 -40.07 13.54 11.60
N LEU A 107 -39.35 14.44 10.94
CA LEU A 107 -39.88 15.72 10.46
C LEU A 107 -40.45 15.58 9.05
N GLU A 108 -39.61 15.15 8.11
CA GLU A 108 -39.96 15.07 6.69
C GLU A 108 -39.35 13.82 6.02
N ARG A 109 -39.90 13.47 4.86
CA ARG A 109 -39.40 12.37 4.03
C ARG A 109 -39.33 12.83 2.58
N SER A 110 -38.29 12.40 1.89
CA SER A 110 -38.15 12.58 0.45
C SER A 110 -37.70 11.26 -0.18
N SER A 111 -38.16 10.97 -1.38
CA SER A 111 -37.76 9.76 -2.10
C SER A 111 -37.73 9.99 -3.60
N VAL A 112 -36.81 9.29 -4.26
CA VAL A 112 -36.71 9.21 -5.71
C VAL A 112 -36.48 7.76 -6.13
N GLU A 113 -37.01 7.38 -7.27
CA GLU A 113 -36.67 6.14 -7.96
C GLU A 113 -35.51 6.41 -8.92
N VAL A 114 -34.50 5.55 -8.88
CA VAL A 114 -33.35 5.61 -9.77
C VAL A 114 -33.08 4.24 -10.37
N THR A 115 -32.36 4.20 -11.48
CA THR A 115 -31.87 2.94 -12.06
C THR A 115 -30.36 2.86 -11.84
N VAL A 116 -29.93 2.00 -10.91
CA VAL A 116 -28.52 1.71 -10.67
C VAL A 116 -28.01 0.87 -11.84
N ALA A 117 -26.90 1.29 -12.45
CA ALA A 117 -26.37 0.64 -13.65
C ALA A 117 -24.85 0.56 -13.62
N ASN A 118 -24.31 -0.05 -12.55
CA ASN A 118 -22.87 -0.24 -12.36
C ASN A 118 -22.26 -1.16 -13.42
N SER A 119 -23.02 -2.11 -13.98
CA SER A 119 -22.52 -3.09 -14.97
C SER A 119 -23.41 -3.20 -16.20
N THR A 120 -24.73 -3.16 -16.00
CA THR A 120 -25.77 -3.41 -17.02
C THR A 120 -25.84 -2.40 -18.16
N SER A 121 -25.11 -1.29 -18.06
CA SER A 121 -25.09 -0.24 -19.09
C SER A 121 -23.93 -0.36 -20.09
N ILE A 122 -23.15 -1.44 -20.00
CA ILE A 122 -22.01 -1.69 -20.88
C ILE A 122 -22.36 -2.89 -21.76
N ASP A 123 -22.63 -2.62 -23.04
CA ASP A 123 -22.96 -3.66 -24.01
C ASP A 123 -21.70 -4.45 -24.40
N VAL A 124 -21.77 -5.78 -24.24
CA VAL A 124 -20.69 -6.69 -24.64
C VAL A 124 -20.89 -7.10 -26.10
N PRO A 125 -19.93 -6.86 -27.01
CA PRO A 125 -20.04 -7.29 -28.39
C PRO A 125 -20.16 -8.82 -28.53
N ASP A 126 -20.85 -9.27 -29.59
CA ASP A 126 -20.99 -10.70 -29.89
C ASP A 126 -19.66 -11.39 -30.17
N ASP A 127 -18.64 -10.67 -30.65
CA ASP A 127 -17.29 -11.20 -30.86
C ASP A 127 -16.34 -10.95 -29.67
N GLY A 128 -16.86 -10.36 -28.59
CA GLY A 128 -16.08 -9.94 -27.41
C GLY A 128 -15.28 -8.65 -27.61
N PHE A 129 -14.54 -8.26 -26.57
CA PHE A 129 -13.72 -7.05 -26.59
C PHE A 129 -12.28 -7.36 -26.99
N SER A 130 -11.75 -6.60 -27.95
CA SER A 130 -10.31 -6.54 -28.21
C SER A 130 -9.67 -5.50 -27.28
N LEU A 131 -9.12 -5.97 -26.16
CA LEU A 131 -8.52 -5.11 -25.14
C LEU A 131 -7.12 -4.68 -25.58
N ARG A 132 -6.94 -3.39 -25.89
CA ARG A 132 -5.68 -2.81 -26.36
C ARG A 132 -5.44 -1.45 -25.76
N TYR A 133 -4.19 -1.19 -25.40
CA TYR A 133 -3.73 0.15 -25.07
C TYR A 133 -3.90 1.08 -26.26
N LYS A 134 -4.57 2.22 -26.05
CA LYS A 134 -4.76 3.26 -27.06
C LYS A 134 -3.72 4.37 -26.83
N PHE A 135 -2.46 4.06 -27.13
CA PHE A 135 -1.37 5.03 -27.01
C PHE A 135 -1.61 6.22 -27.95
N LYS A 136 -1.37 7.43 -27.43
CA LYS A 136 -1.47 8.69 -28.17
C LYS A 136 -0.24 9.52 -27.84
N GLN A 137 0.49 9.95 -28.87
CA GLN A 137 1.66 10.79 -28.70
C GLN A 137 1.32 12.07 -27.92
N GLY A 138 2.21 12.45 -27.01
CA GLY A 138 2.08 13.62 -26.13
C GLY A 138 1.08 13.45 -24.99
N LYS A 139 0.42 12.29 -24.86
CA LYS A 139 -0.49 12.03 -23.75
C LYS A 139 0.29 11.68 -22.49
N GLU A 140 -0.03 12.36 -21.40
CA GLU A 140 0.48 12.07 -20.07
C GLU A 140 -0.62 11.40 -19.24
N LEU A 141 -0.25 10.34 -18.53
CA LEU A 141 -1.09 9.65 -17.57
C LEU A 141 -0.40 9.73 -16.22
N ILE A 142 -1.00 10.40 -15.26
CA ILE A 142 -0.44 10.48 -13.91
C ILE A 142 -1.26 9.55 -13.03
N TYR A 143 -0.59 8.64 -12.33
CA TYR A 143 -1.22 7.73 -11.38
C TYR A 143 -0.83 8.12 -9.96
N ASN A 144 -1.81 8.13 -9.06
CA ASN A 144 -1.56 8.09 -7.62
C ASN A 144 -1.31 6.63 -7.24
N VAL A 145 -0.15 6.39 -6.64
CA VAL A 145 0.31 5.08 -6.18
C VAL A 145 0.23 5.04 -4.66
N GLU A 146 -0.37 3.99 -4.12
CA GLU A 146 -0.36 3.66 -2.70
C GLU A 146 0.26 2.27 -2.51
N VAL A 147 1.32 2.18 -1.74
CA VAL A 147 2.01 0.93 -1.38
C VAL A 147 1.81 0.70 0.10
N ALA A 148 1.28 -0.46 0.48
CA ALA A 148 1.10 -0.84 1.88
C ALA A 148 1.64 -2.26 2.11
N GLY A 149 2.41 -2.44 3.19
CA GLY A 149 2.92 -3.74 3.61
C GLY A 149 2.27 -4.20 4.92
N THR A 150 2.13 -5.52 5.09
CA THR A 150 1.87 -6.12 6.41
C THR A 150 2.81 -7.30 6.64
N LEU A 151 3.33 -7.38 7.87
CA LEU A 151 4.13 -8.51 8.33
C LEU A 151 3.32 -9.31 9.35
N SER A 152 3.31 -10.62 9.18
CA SER A 152 2.72 -11.55 10.16
C SER A 152 3.68 -12.69 10.42
N SER A 153 3.87 -13.05 11.68
CA SER A 153 4.68 -14.19 12.09
C SER A 153 3.78 -15.29 12.63
N ILE A 154 3.89 -16.50 12.08
CA ILE A 154 3.07 -17.64 12.46
C ILE A 154 3.94 -18.88 12.59
N SER A 155 3.74 -19.67 13.63
CA SER A 155 4.42 -20.97 13.72
C SER A 155 3.89 -21.92 12.63
N GLU A 156 4.75 -22.77 12.07
CA GLU A 156 4.37 -23.67 10.98
C GLU A 156 3.21 -24.61 11.34
N ALA A 157 3.13 -25.04 12.61
CA ALA A 157 2.03 -25.84 13.13
C ALA A 157 0.69 -25.08 13.12
N GLN A 158 0.72 -23.78 13.39
CA GLN A 158 -0.46 -22.92 13.46
C GLN A 158 -0.92 -22.50 12.05
N ALA A 159 0.00 -22.31 11.11
CA ALA A 159 -0.31 -22.10 9.69
C ALA A 159 -1.00 -23.33 9.05
N ARG A 160 -0.54 -24.54 9.36
CA ARG A 160 -1.15 -25.80 8.87
C ARG A 160 -2.56 -26.03 9.43
N MET A 161 -2.88 -25.46 10.59
CA MET A 161 -4.22 -25.52 11.19
C MET A 161 -5.14 -24.34 10.80
N GLY A 162 -4.71 -23.47 9.87
CA GLY A 162 -5.50 -22.31 9.44
C GLY A 162 -5.55 -21.16 10.46
N GLY A 163 -4.60 -21.11 11.39
CA GLY A 163 -4.47 -20.02 12.36
C GLY A 163 -4.19 -18.68 11.69
N ARG A 164 -4.69 -17.60 12.30
CA ARG A 164 -4.38 -16.22 11.91
C ARG A 164 -3.42 -15.62 12.94
N ALA A 165 -2.29 -15.09 12.46
CA ALA A 165 -1.39 -14.29 13.28
C ALA A 165 -1.87 -12.84 13.35
N ALA A 166 -1.40 -12.10 14.37
CA ALA A 166 -1.58 -10.66 14.41
C ALA A 166 -0.82 -10.04 13.23
N GLU A 167 -1.49 -9.17 12.46
CA GLU A 167 -0.88 -8.42 11.37
C GLU A 167 -0.32 -7.13 11.95
N LEU A 168 0.99 -6.92 11.80
CA LEU A 168 1.62 -5.65 12.11
C LEU A 168 1.59 -4.80 10.83
N PRO A 169 0.90 -3.65 10.83
CA PRO A 169 0.96 -2.74 9.69
C PRO A 169 2.39 -2.23 9.53
N VAL A 170 2.91 -2.30 8.31
CA VAL A 170 4.11 -1.58 7.91
C VAL A 170 3.65 -0.22 7.36
N GLU A 171 4.52 0.79 7.42
CA GLU A 171 4.25 2.11 6.85
C GLU A 171 3.82 2.02 5.38
N SER A 172 3.08 3.02 4.91
CA SER A 172 2.55 3.06 3.54
C SER A 172 3.14 4.23 2.76
N ASP A 173 3.62 3.98 1.54
CA ASP A 173 4.07 5.03 0.63
C ASP A 173 2.94 5.54 -0.25
N LYS A 174 2.89 6.85 -0.45
CA LYS A 174 2.01 7.52 -1.41
C LYS A 174 2.82 8.44 -2.28
N PHE A 175 2.79 8.21 -3.59
CA PHE A 175 3.51 9.04 -4.55
C PHE A 175 2.80 9.08 -5.89
N ARG A 176 3.23 10.00 -6.76
CA ARG A 176 2.70 10.15 -8.11
C ARG A 176 3.64 9.55 -9.13
N LEU A 177 3.09 8.88 -10.13
CA LEU A 177 3.85 8.20 -11.18
C LEU A 177 3.32 8.62 -12.56
N LEU A 178 4.16 9.26 -13.34
CA LEU A 178 3.91 9.67 -14.72
C LEU A 178 4.14 8.50 -15.67
N TYR A 179 3.26 8.32 -16.65
CA TYR A 179 3.47 7.62 -17.91
C TYR A 179 3.23 8.62 -19.05
N ALA A 180 4.29 9.19 -19.60
CA ALA A 180 4.23 10.07 -20.76
C ALA A 180 4.47 9.26 -22.04
N ILE A 181 3.56 9.37 -23.00
CA ILE A 181 3.66 8.69 -24.29
C ILE A 181 4.39 9.63 -25.26
N ASP A 182 5.71 9.58 -25.28
CA ASP A 182 6.55 10.50 -26.05
C ASP A 182 6.41 10.27 -27.56
N ASN A 183 6.14 9.03 -27.98
CA ASN A 183 5.89 8.68 -29.37
C ASN A 183 5.03 7.41 -29.52
N VAL A 184 4.45 7.21 -30.70
CA VAL A 184 3.79 5.96 -31.10
C VAL A 184 4.41 5.47 -32.40
N LEU A 185 4.94 4.24 -32.39
CA LEU A 185 5.56 3.62 -33.56
C LEU A 185 4.50 3.15 -34.57
N PRO A 186 4.87 2.92 -35.85
CA PRO A 186 3.92 2.49 -36.89
C PRO A 186 3.17 1.18 -36.59
N ASP A 187 3.74 0.30 -35.78
CA ASP A 187 3.13 -0.95 -35.31
C ASP A 187 2.23 -0.78 -34.07
N GLY A 188 1.98 0.46 -33.65
CA GLY A 188 1.12 0.82 -32.53
C GLY A 188 1.79 0.78 -31.16
N LYS A 189 3.09 0.49 -31.09
CA LYS A 189 3.84 0.50 -29.82
C LYS A 189 3.99 1.93 -29.28
N GLY A 190 3.78 2.10 -27.98
CA GLY A 190 4.06 3.36 -27.30
C GLY A 190 5.53 3.41 -26.87
N LEU A 191 6.22 4.51 -27.16
CA LEU A 191 7.44 4.88 -26.46
C LEU A 191 7.01 5.66 -25.21
N VAL A 192 7.17 5.04 -24.06
CA VAL A 192 6.61 5.50 -22.80
C VAL A 192 7.72 5.85 -21.82
N ARG A 193 7.71 7.09 -21.36
CA ARG A 193 8.56 7.59 -20.30
C ARG A 193 7.84 7.47 -18.96
N VAL A 194 8.46 6.79 -18.00
CA VAL A 194 7.92 6.59 -16.65
C VAL A 194 8.79 7.33 -15.65
N GLN A 195 8.17 8.10 -14.76
CA GLN A 195 8.90 8.95 -13.82
C GLN A 195 8.06 9.19 -12.56
N ALA A 196 8.69 9.10 -11.37
CA ALA A 196 8.05 9.60 -10.16
C ALA A 196 7.87 11.13 -10.26
N LEU A 197 6.78 11.65 -9.72
CA LEU A 197 6.53 13.09 -9.67
C LEU A 197 6.47 13.58 -8.22
N PRO A 198 6.88 14.83 -7.97
CA PRO A 198 6.60 15.53 -6.73
C PRO A 198 5.11 15.57 -6.37
N ASP A 199 4.84 15.79 -5.10
CA ASP A 199 3.49 16.11 -4.63
C ASP A 199 2.97 17.40 -5.30
N PRO A 200 1.65 17.53 -5.54
CA PRO A 200 1.09 18.74 -6.09
C PRO A 200 1.47 19.98 -5.26
N GLY A 201 2.02 20.99 -5.92
CA GLY A 201 2.47 22.23 -5.28
C GLY A 201 3.80 22.13 -4.51
N LYS A 202 4.50 21.00 -4.57
CA LYS A 202 5.84 20.81 -3.99
C LYS A 202 6.86 20.46 -5.06
N ASN A 203 8.14 20.60 -4.73
CA ASN A 203 9.27 20.16 -5.55
C ASN A 203 9.91 18.87 -5.02
N TYR A 204 9.21 18.13 -4.16
CA TYR A 204 9.67 16.86 -3.60
C TYR A 204 8.49 15.90 -3.36
N ALA A 205 8.80 14.62 -3.17
CA ALA A 205 7.89 13.62 -2.63
C ALA A 205 8.57 12.85 -1.48
N HIS A 206 7.75 12.28 -0.62
CA HIS A 206 8.20 11.46 0.50
C HIS A 206 8.10 9.99 0.15
N PHE A 207 9.17 9.25 0.49
CA PHE A 207 9.21 7.80 0.40
C PHE A 207 9.71 7.24 1.73
N THR A 208 9.07 6.18 2.19
CA THR A 208 9.30 5.54 3.49
C THR A 208 9.64 4.06 3.33
N LEU A 209 9.30 3.43 2.20
CA LEU A 209 9.57 2.02 1.92
C LEU A 209 10.68 1.81 0.87
N LEU A 210 11.38 2.86 0.46
CA LEU A 210 12.51 2.70 -0.45
C LEU A 210 13.72 2.15 0.31
N GLU A 211 14.07 0.91 -0.03
CA GLU A 211 15.36 0.32 0.34
C GLU A 211 16.44 0.88 -0.58
N ASN A 212 17.56 1.32 0.00
CA ASN A 212 18.73 1.66 -0.79
C ASN A 212 19.39 0.39 -1.34
N ALA A 213 20.41 0.53 -2.20
CA ALA A 213 21.15 -0.61 -2.75
C ALA A 213 21.86 -1.48 -1.68
N ALA A 214 21.91 -1.02 -0.43
CA ALA A 214 22.44 -1.77 0.72
C ALA A 214 21.33 -2.47 1.54
N GLY A 215 20.05 -2.38 1.14
CA GLY A 215 18.92 -2.97 1.84
C GLY A 215 18.48 -2.21 3.10
N GLU A 216 18.97 -0.98 3.28
CA GLU A 216 18.53 -0.12 4.38
C GLU A 216 17.28 0.63 3.95
N VAL A 217 16.21 0.52 4.76
CA VAL A 217 15.01 1.32 4.60
C VAL A 217 15.36 2.78 4.92
N LEU A 218 15.25 3.65 3.92
CA LEU A 218 15.47 5.08 4.11
C LEU A 218 14.21 5.69 4.75
N GLU A 219 14.15 5.70 6.08
CA GLU A 219 13.02 6.31 6.80
C GLU A 219 12.85 7.79 6.41
N GLY A 220 11.68 8.13 5.85
CA GLY A 220 11.26 9.50 5.58
C GLY A 220 12.07 10.24 4.51
N ALA A 221 12.74 9.53 3.60
CA ALA A 221 13.54 10.13 2.54
C ALA A 221 12.71 11.09 1.68
N ARG A 222 13.23 12.31 1.52
CA ARG A 222 12.72 13.28 0.57
C ARG A 222 13.53 13.19 -0.71
N TYR A 223 12.84 12.90 -1.80
CA TYR A 223 13.41 13.02 -3.14
C TYR A 223 12.89 14.30 -3.76
N TYR A 224 13.81 15.17 -4.18
CA TYR A 224 13.47 16.37 -4.92
C TYR A 224 13.25 16.05 -6.39
N ASP A 225 12.56 16.93 -7.11
CA ASP A 225 12.29 16.83 -8.54
C ASP A 225 13.52 16.49 -9.39
N TRP A 226 14.66 17.11 -9.12
CA TRP A 226 15.93 16.87 -9.79
C TRP A 226 16.58 15.51 -9.50
N GLN A 227 16.09 14.80 -8.48
CA GLN A 227 16.49 13.43 -8.15
C GLN A 227 15.54 12.39 -8.75
N MET A 228 14.33 12.77 -9.16
CA MET A 228 13.36 11.83 -9.73
C MET A 228 13.61 11.67 -11.22
N HIS A 229 14.33 10.63 -11.61
CA HIS A 229 14.74 10.45 -13.00
C HIS A 229 13.80 9.54 -13.78
N PRO A 230 13.61 9.82 -15.09
CA PRO A 230 12.78 9.00 -15.94
C PRO A 230 13.48 7.70 -16.36
N LEU A 231 12.67 6.67 -16.60
CA LEU A 231 13.02 5.50 -17.41
C LEU A 231 12.15 5.46 -18.65
N TYR A 232 12.56 4.70 -19.66
CA TYR A 232 11.87 4.63 -20.94
C TYR A 232 11.60 3.19 -21.33
N MET A 233 10.44 2.93 -21.93
CA MET A 233 10.03 1.61 -22.41
C MET A 233 9.36 1.70 -23.78
N ALA A 234 9.61 0.73 -24.64
CA ALA A 234 8.76 0.42 -25.78
C ALA A 234 7.72 -0.63 -25.34
N ILE A 235 6.45 -0.22 -25.33
CA ILE A 235 5.34 -1.05 -24.85
C ILE A 235 4.41 -1.36 -26.01
N ASN A 236 4.10 -2.63 -26.20
CA ASN A 236 3.19 -3.05 -27.26
C ASN A 236 1.71 -2.80 -26.90
N PRO A 237 0.78 -2.87 -27.88
CA PRO A 237 -0.64 -2.62 -27.62
C PRO A 237 -1.30 -3.56 -26.60
N THR A 238 -0.64 -4.67 -26.22
CA THR A 238 -1.09 -5.57 -25.15
C THR A 238 -0.44 -5.27 -23.80
N GLY A 239 0.34 -4.20 -23.67
CA GLY A 239 0.97 -3.77 -22.41
C GLY A 239 2.29 -4.46 -22.10
N SER A 240 2.77 -5.38 -22.93
CA SER A 240 4.08 -6.00 -22.73
C SER A 240 5.20 -5.07 -23.15
N GLU A 241 6.22 -4.99 -22.31
CA GLU A 241 7.50 -4.39 -22.64
C GLU A 241 8.24 -5.29 -23.65
N GLU A 242 8.79 -4.63 -24.66
CA GLU A 242 9.69 -5.22 -25.66
C GLU A 242 11.12 -4.72 -25.51
N PHE A 243 11.29 -3.49 -25.01
CA PHE A 243 12.57 -2.86 -24.75
C PHE A 243 12.41 -1.83 -23.64
N GLY A 244 13.43 -1.67 -22.81
CA GLY A 244 13.45 -0.65 -21.78
C GLY A 244 14.86 -0.20 -21.51
N PHE A 245 15.01 1.08 -21.14
CA PHE A 245 16.31 1.66 -20.84
C PHE A 245 16.22 2.72 -19.74
N VAL A 246 17.33 2.86 -19.01
CA VAL A 246 17.56 3.94 -18.05
C VAL A 246 18.55 4.91 -18.70
N PRO A 247 18.25 6.22 -18.80
CA PRO A 247 19.18 7.20 -19.34
C PRO A 247 20.48 7.24 -18.53
N LEU A 248 21.59 7.40 -19.23
CA LEU A 248 22.86 7.68 -18.58
C LEU A 248 22.87 9.11 -18.03
N TYR A 249 22.99 9.25 -16.71
CA TYR A 249 23.37 10.52 -16.11
C TYR A 249 24.90 10.55 -15.91
N VAL A 250 25.59 11.35 -16.73
CA VAL A 250 27.01 11.68 -16.50
C VAL A 250 27.06 13.08 -15.89
N PRO A 251 27.35 13.24 -14.59
CA PRO A 251 27.60 14.57 -14.05
C PRO A 251 28.80 15.19 -14.79
N ILE A 252 28.65 16.43 -15.23
CA ILE A 252 29.74 17.16 -15.90
C ILE A 252 30.91 17.30 -14.91
N GLU A 253 32.09 16.89 -15.34
CA GLU A 253 33.33 16.94 -14.56
C GLU A 253 33.54 18.36 -13.98
N GLY A 254 33.41 18.51 -12.66
CA GLY A 254 33.47 19.79 -11.96
C GLY A 254 32.22 20.14 -11.12
N SER A 255 31.10 19.42 -11.25
CA SER A 255 30.04 19.48 -10.25
C SER A 255 30.48 18.73 -9.00
N LEU A 256 30.67 19.45 -7.87
CA LEU A 256 30.87 18.86 -6.55
C LEU A 256 29.57 18.13 -6.13
N GLY A 257 29.38 16.92 -6.65
CA GLY A 257 28.31 16.00 -6.31
C GLY A 257 28.92 14.67 -5.92
N ASP A 258 28.67 14.27 -4.68
CA ASP A 258 29.06 13.04 -4.01
C ASP A 258 28.86 11.77 -4.90
N PRO A 259 29.68 10.70 -4.78
CA PRO A 259 29.47 9.43 -5.49
C PRO A 259 28.23 8.64 -5.04
N ALA A 260 27.45 9.16 -4.09
CA ALA A 260 26.18 8.58 -3.71
C ALA A 260 25.15 8.88 -4.79
N ARG A 261 24.77 7.86 -5.59
CA ARG A 261 23.63 7.93 -6.51
C ARG A 261 22.37 8.31 -5.72
N THR A 262 22.03 9.60 -5.68
CA THR A 262 20.80 10.09 -5.06
C THR A 262 19.58 9.99 -6.00
N ASP A 263 19.79 9.44 -7.19
CA ASP A 263 18.79 9.30 -8.25
C ASP A 263 17.72 8.28 -7.87
N LEU A 264 16.47 8.67 -7.98
CA LEU A 264 15.29 7.84 -7.81
C LEU A 264 14.74 7.43 -9.17
N TYR A 265 14.66 6.12 -9.39
CA TYR A 265 13.96 5.50 -10.51
C TYR A 265 12.82 4.63 -9.97
N VAL A 266 11.61 4.81 -10.49
CA VAL A 266 10.43 4.04 -10.07
C VAL A 266 9.78 3.40 -11.29
N LEU A 267 9.55 2.09 -11.23
CA LEU A 267 8.93 1.30 -12.27
C LEU A 267 7.77 0.47 -11.73
N ILE A 268 6.57 0.66 -12.27
CA ILE A 268 5.41 -0.21 -12.02
C ILE A 268 4.82 -0.64 -13.36
N PRO A 269 5.25 -1.76 -13.94
CA PRO A 269 4.89 -2.12 -15.30
C PRO A 269 3.37 -2.18 -15.53
N LEU A 270 2.94 -1.76 -16.72
CA LEU A 270 1.54 -1.82 -17.09
C LEU A 270 1.04 -3.28 -17.16
N PRO A 271 -0.23 -3.54 -16.81
CA PRO A 271 -0.85 -4.85 -16.96
C PRO A 271 -0.75 -5.41 -18.38
N THR A 272 -0.57 -6.73 -18.52
CA THR A 272 -0.65 -7.40 -19.81
C THR A 272 -2.10 -7.76 -20.16
N LEU A 273 -2.47 -7.58 -21.42
CA LEU A 273 -3.82 -7.76 -21.97
C LEU A 273 -3.88 -8.96 -22.92
N PRO A 274 -5.06 -9.59 -23.12
CA PRO A 274 -5.19 -10.73 -24.02
C PRO A 274 -4.89 -10.35 -25.48
N THR A 275 -4.23 -11.25 -26.21
CA THR A 275 -3.99 -11.07 -27.65
C THR A 275 -5.23 -11.32 -28.50
N LYS A 276 -6.22 -12.06 -28.00
CA LYS A 276 -7.50 -12.31 -28.69
C LYS A 276 -8.63 -11.49 -28.06
N SER A 277 -9.74 -11.36 -28.77
CA SER A 277 -10.97 -10.82 -28.18
C SER A 277 -11.47 -11.74 -27.06
N VAL A 278 -12.02 -11.15 -26.00
CA VAL A 278 -12.49 -11.86 -24.81
C VAL A 278 -13.88 -11.39 -24.38
N LYS A 279 -14.64 -12.30 -23.80
CA LYS A 279 -15.95 -12.06 -23.15
C LYS A 279 -15.85 -12.28 -21.64
N PRO A 280 -16.80 -11.76 -20.85
CA PRO A 280 -16.90 -12.11 -19.44
C PRO A 280 -16.90 -13.63 -19.22
N GLY A 281 -16.03 -14.11 -18.33
CA GLY A 281 -15.79 -15.52 -18.05
C GLY A 281 -14.67 -16.17 -18.89
N ASP A 282 -14.15 -15.49 -19.92
CA ASP A 282 -13.03 -16.02 -20.72
C ASP A 282 -11.69 -15.92 -19.97
N PHE A 283 -10.80 -16.85 -20.31
CA PHE A 283 -9.45 -16.94 -19.76
C PHE A 283 -8.39 -16.93 -20.86
N TRP A 284 -7.19 -16.46 -20.53
CA TRP A 284 -6.03 -16.49 -21.43
C TRP A 284 -4.72 -16.68 -20.67
N GLU A 285 -3.69 -17.08 -21.42
CA GLU A 285 -2.31 -17.04 -20.95
C GLU A 285 -1.85 -15.59 -20.83
N SER A 286 -1.47 -15.19 -19.63
CA SER A 286 -1.04 -13.84 -19.29
C SER A 286 0.38 -13.88 -18.68
N SER A 287 0.92 -12.73 -18.34
CA SER A 287 2.16 -12.66 -17.57
C SER A 287 2.21 -11.41 -16.69
N PHE A 288 2.69 -11.57 -15.46
CA PHE A 288 3.16 -10.43 -14.68
C PHE A 288 4.49 -9.93 -15.25
N GLN A 289 4.66 -8.61 -15.22
CA GLN A 289 5.92 -7.95 -15.55
C GLN A 289 6.52 -7.45 -14.24
N LEU A 290 7.55 -8.14 -13.76
CA LEU A 290 8.22 -7.84 -12.50
C LEU A 290 9.41 -6.94 -12.78
N PRO A 291 9.55 -5.78 -12.12
CA PRO A 291 10.71 -4.92 -12.28
C PRO A 291 12.03 -5.67 -11.99
N THR A 292 13.02 -5.51 -12.87
CA THR A 292 14.36 -6.08 -12.71
C THR A 292 15.45 -5.02 -12.82
N LEU A 293 15.18 -3.83 -12.28
CA LEU A 293 16.11 -2.71 -12.34
C LEU A 293 17.37 -3.01 -11.51
N ASP A 294 18.49 -3.17 -12.20
CA ASP A 294 19.83 -3.27 -11.61
C ASP A 294 20.67 -2.06 -12.06
N LEU A 295 20.83 -1.08 -11.18
CA LEU A 295 21.56 0.16 -11.46
C LEU A 295 23.08 -0.06 -11.56
N ASP A 296 23.62 -1.17 -11.08
CA ASP A 296 25.05 -1.48 -11.20
C ASP A 296 25.37 -2.08 -12.58
N ARG A 297 24.39 -2.72 -13.21
CA ARG A 297 24.49 -3.34 -14.54
C ARG A 297 23.56 -2.71 -15.57
N TRP A 298 23.16 -1.46 -15.35
CA TRP A 298 22.15 -0.77 -16.17
C TRP A 298 22.49 -0.72 -17.67
N TYR A 299 23.77 -0.66 -18.05
CA TYR A 299 24.24 -0.69 -19.44
C TYR A 299 24.08 -2.06 -20.13
N GLU A 300 23.85 -3.13 -19.37
CA GLU A 300 23.61 -4.48 -19.87
C GLU A 300 22.12 -4.79 -19.98
N LEU A 301 21.25 -3.94 -19.41
CA LEU A 301 19.80 -4.15 -19.39
C LEU A 301 19.23 -3.98 -20.80
N LYS A 302 18.69 -5.07 -21.35
CA LYS A 302 17.88 -5.06 -22.59
C LYS A 302 16.38 -4.95 -22.32
N SER A 303 16.00 -5.18 -21.06
CA SER A 303 14.64 -5.13 -20.57
C SER A 303 14.68 -4.68 -19.11
N LEU A 304 13.65 -3.92 -18.71
CA LEU A 304 13.47 -3.49 -17.33
C LEU A 304 12.54 -4.43 -16.54
N VAL A 305 12.06 -5.52 -17.16
CA VAL A 305 11.11 -6.44 -16.54
C VAL A 305 11.43 -7.91 -16.81
N ALA A 306 11.20 -8.75 -15.80
CA ALA A 306 11.08 -10.20 -15.97
C ALA A 306 9.60 -10.60 -16.13
N LYS A 307 9.33 -11.53 -17.05
CA LYS A 307 7.98 -12.06 -17.27
C LYS A 307 7.75 -13.28 -16.41
N LEU A 308 6.75 -13.22 -15.53
CA LEU A 308 6.26 -14.35 -14.75
C LEU A 308 4.95 -14.85 -15.40
N PRO A 309 4.91 -16.06 -15.96
CA PRO A 309 3.69 -16.62 -16.54
C PRO A 309 2.52 -16.62 -15.56
N ALA A 310 1.33 -16.23 -16.03
CA ALA A 310 0.14 -16.05 -15.23
C ALA A 310 -1.12 -16.45 -15.99
N ARG A 311 -2.25 -16.51 -15.28
CA ARG A 311 -3.58 -16.68 -15.90
C ARG A 311 -4.36 -15.39 -15.80
N GLY A 312 -4.83 -14.90 -16.96
CA GLY A 312 -5.77 -13.80 -17.05
C GLY A 312 -7.21 -14.29 -17.16
N GLU A 313 -8.14 -13.50 -16.63
CA GLU A 313 -9.60 -13.72 -16.69
C GLU A 313 -10.32 -12.38 -16.83
N LEU A 314 -11.32 -12.31 -17.71
CA LEU A 314 -12.23 -11.17 -17.79
C LEU A 314 -13.41 -11.46 -16.86
N LEU A 315 -13.43 -10.87 -15.67
CA LEU A 315 -14.48 -11.09 -14.68
C LEU A 315 -15.83 -10.53 -15.13
N GLY A 316 -15.81 -9.41 -15.84
CA GLY A 316 -17.01 -8.74 -16.29
C GLY A 316 -16.77 -7.27 -16.61
N MET A 317 -17.87 -6.56 -16.79
CA MET A 317 -17.87 -5.13 -17.11
C MET A 317 -18.44 -4.35 -15.94
N GLU A 318 -17.77 -3.27 -15.55
CA GLU A 318 -18.31 -2.35 -14.55
C GLU A 318 -17.82 -0.92 -14.79
N TRP A 319 -18.59 0.06 -14.35
CA TRP A 319 -18.13 1.43 -14.25
C TRP A 319 -17.16 1.55 -13.08
N GLU A 320 -16.03 2.20 -13.33
CA GLU A 320 -15.02 2.55 -12.33
C GLU A 320 -14.41 3.92 -12.70
N MET A 321 -14.38 4.82 -11.72
CA MET A 321 -13.92 6.20 -11.84
C MET A 321 -14.52 6.96 -13.02
N GLY A 322 -15.82 6.77 -13.27
CA GLY A 322 -16.53 7.47 -14.33
C GLY A 322 -16.30 6.91 -15.73
N HIS A 323 -15.62 5.77 -15.87
CA HIS A 323 -15.34 5.11 -17.15
C HIS A 323 -15.94 3.69 -17.24
N PRO A 324 -16.43 3.26 -18.41
CA PRO A 324 -16.83 1.87 -18.63
C PRO A 324 -15.58 0.99 -18.69
N CYS A 325 -15.42 0.08 -17.74
CA CYS A 325 -14.19 -0.68 -17.56
C CYS A 325 -14.37 -2.20 -17.70
N ALA A 326 -13.42 -2.84 -18.39
CA ALA A 326 -13.21 -4.28 -18.28
C ALA A 326 -12.51 -4.58 -16.96
N LYS A 327 -13.13 -5.43 -16.13
CA LYS A 327 -12.55 -5.90 -14.88
C LYS A 327 -11.79 -7.19 -15.12
N ILE A 328 -10.47 -7.11 -15.06
CA ILE A 328 -9.57 -8.20 -15.39
C ILE A 328 -8.92 -8.69 -14.11
N ARG A 329 -8.88 -10.01 -13.91
CA ARG A 329 -8.06 -10.64 -12.88
C ARG A 329 -6.88 -11.34 -13.53
N THR A 330 -5.67 -11.06 -13.05
CA THR A 330 -4.46 -11.82 -13.38
C THR A 330 -3.95 -12.47 -12.12
N SER A 331 -3.63 -13.77 -12.16
CA SER A 331 -3.19 -14.49 -10.95
C SER A 331 -2.18 -15.58 -11.23
N VAL A 332 -1.36 -15.86 -10.22
CA VAL A 332 -0.42 -16.98 -10.17
C VAL A 332 -0.56 -17.66 -8.82
N ALA A 333 -0.99 -18.92 -8.83
CA ALA A 333 -1.01 -19.76 -7.65
C ALA A 333 0.35 -20.47 -7.52
N GLN A 334 1.12 -20.14 -6.49
CA GLN A 334 2.41 -20.76 -6.15
C GLN A 334 3.44 -20.72 -7.29
N ALA A 335 4.01 -19.53 -7.53
CA ALA A 335 5.24 -19.44 -8.30
C ALA A 335 6.46 -19.35 -7.38
N SER A 336 7.57 -19.94 -7.82
CA SER A 336 8.91 -19.53 -7.41
C SER A 336 9.23 -18.26 -8.19
N VAL A 337 9.19 -17.11 -7.53
CA VAL A 337 9.53 -15.82 -8.16
C VAL A 337 11.04 -15.61 -8.06
N PRO A 338 11.73 -15.27 -9.16
CA PRO A 338 13.11 -14.83 -9.09
C PRO A 338 13.20 -13.56 -8.23
N SER A 339 14.05 -13.56 -7.20
CA SER A 339 14.29 -12.37 -6.38
C SER A 339 14.90 -11.25 -7.23
N PRO A 340 14.31 -10.04 -7.26
CA PRO A 340 15.00 -8.84 -7.73
C PRO A 340 16.05 -8.45 -6.69
N GLY A 341 17.33 -8.45 -7.07
CA GLY A 341 18.42 -8.01 -6.20
C GLY A 341 19.03 -9.13 -5.35
N GLN A 342 20.33 -9.37 -5.54
CA GLN A 342 21.13 -10.14 -4.59
C GLN A 342 21.38 -9.26 -3.35
N GLY A 343 20.68 -9.53 -2.25
CA GLY A 343 21.15 -9.10 -0.93
C GLY A 343 22.53 -9.73 -0.70
N LYS A 344 23.53 -8.91 -0.37
CA LYS A 344 24.94 -9.32 -0.21
C LYS A 344 25.18 -10.39 0.88
N ASP A 345 24.17 -10.71 1.70
CA ASP A 345 24.26 -11.71 2.77
C ASP A 345 23.20 -12.83 2.69
N GLY A 346 22.73 -13.17 1.48
CA GLY A 346 21.86 -14.34 1.30
C GLY A 346 20.49 -14.23 1.97
N GLN A 347 20.08 -13.03 2.41
CA GLN A 347 18.70 -12.74 2.77
C GLN A 347 17.93 -12.33 1.52
N ALA A 348 16.83 -13.03 1.32
CA ALA A 348 16.02 -13.03 0.12
C ALA A 348 15.23 -11.72 -0.02
N ALA A 349 15.56 -10.90 -1.02
CA ALA A 349 14.75 -9.76 -1.44
C ALA A 349 13.55 -10.25 -2.29
N LEU A 350 12.62 -11.03 -1.70
CA LEU A 350 11.46 -11.71 -2.34
C LEU A 350 11.64 -13.19 -2.78
N GLY A 351 12.66 -13.90 -2.31
CA GLY A 351 12.84 -15.34 -2.51
C GLY A 351 12.10 -16.21 -1.48
N GLY A 352 10.76 -16.09 -1.41
CA GLY A 352 9.91 -16.96 -0.58
C GLY A 352 9.70 -18.35 -1.22
N GLU A 353 9.57 -19.40 -0.40
CA GLU A 353 9.30 -20.78 -0.86
C GLU A 353 7.92 -20.91 -1.53
N ARG A 354 7.02 -19.95 -1.26
CA ARG A 354 5.72 -19.79 -1.94
C ARG A 354 5.41 -18.30 -2.13
N VAL A 355 5.31 -17.89 -3.40
CA VAL A 355 4.81 -16.57 -3.77
C VAL A 355 3.45 -16.71 -4.45
N SER A 356 2.47 -15.95 -3.97
CA SER A 356 1.17 -15.78 -4.60
C SER A 356 1.05 -14.35 -5.08
N VAL A 357 0.65 -14.18 -6.33
CA VAL A 357 0.49 -12.87 -6.95
C VAL A 357 -0.90 -12.78 -7.55
N GLU A 358 -1.65 -11.77 -7.17
CA GLU A 358 -2.98 -11.46 -7.73
C GLU A 358 -3.04 -9.99 -8.12
N GLN A 359 -3.63 -9.69 -9.27
CA GLN A 359 -3.87 -8.34 -9.72
C GLN A 359 -5.28 -8.21 -10.27
N THR A 360 -6.01 -7.20 -9.79
CA THR A 360 -7.28 -6.79 -10.38
C THR A 360 -7.09 -5.47 -11.11
N THR A 361 -7.44 -5.42 -12.39
CA THR A 361 -7.30 -4.25 -13.26
C THR A 361 -8.66 -3.80 -13.77
N TRP A 362 -8.92 -2.50 -13.68
CA TRP A 362 -10.05 -1.82 -14.30
C TRP A 362 -9.55 -1.07 -15.52
N PHE A 363 -9.74 -1.69 -16.68
CA PHE A 363 -9.28 -1.15 -17.96
C PHE A 363 -10.41 -0.37 -18.64
N ALA A 364 -10.26 0.96 -18.74
CA ALA A 364 -11.26 1.83 -19.34
C ALA A 364 -11.33 1.63 -20.85
N LEU A 365 -12.49 1.21 -21.34
CA LEU A 365 -12.72 0.84 -22.75
C LEU A 365 -12.69 2.06 -23.69
N ASP A 366 -13.19 3.19 -23.21
CA ASP A 366 -13.21 4.47 -23.90
C ASP A 366 -11.79 5.06 -24.01
N LEU A 367 -11.04 5.10 -22.90
CA LEU A 367 -9.69 5.66 -22.84
C LEU A 367 -8.62 4.72 -23.41
N GLY A 368 -8.82 3.40 -23.33
CA GLY A 368 -7.84 2.38 -23.67
C GLY A 368 -6.63 2.35 -22.74
N VAL A 369 -6.84 2.59 -21.44
CA VAL A 369 -5.80 2.52 -20.37
C VAL A 369 -6.42 2.03 -19.06
N PRO A 370 -5.64 1.45 -18.13
CA PRO A 370 -6.10 1.21 -16.76
C PRO A 370 -6.44 2.51 -16.08
N VAL A 371 -7.63 2.62 -15.52
CA VAL A 371 -7.97 3.71 -14.59
C VAL A 371 -7.59 3.31 -13.17
N LYS A 372 -7.66 2.02 -12.85
CA LYS A 372 -7.23 1.50 -11.56
C LYS A 372 -6.66 0.10 -11.71
N PHE A 373 -5.66 -0.23 -10.92
CA PHE A 373 -5.36 -1.62 -10.64
C PHE A 373 -4.82 -1.81 -9.23
N VAL A 374 -5.10 -2.98 -8.67
CA VAL A 374 -4.69 -3.41 -7.34
C VAL A 374 -3.84 -4.64 -7.53
N TRP A 375 -2.63 -4.62 -7.00
CA TRP A 375 -1.69 -5.72 -7.03
C TRP A 375 -1.43 -6.19 -5.61
N ASP A 376 -1.73 -7.46 -5.36
CA ASP A 376 -1.55 -8.13 -4.07
C ASP A 376 -0.45 -9.20 -4.22
N LEU A 377 0.61 -9.05 -3.45
CA LEU A 377 1.72 -9.99 -3.36
C LEU A 377 1.71 -10.62 -1.97
N THR A 378 1.78 -11.95 -1.90
CA THR A 378 2.00 -12.68 -0.65
C THR A 378 3.24 -13.55 -0.80
N ALA A 379 4.21 -13.39 0.10
CA ALA A 379 5.42 -14.20 0.16
C ALA A 379 5.56 -14.86 1.54
N ASP A 380 5.75 -16.17 1.55
CA ASP A 380 6.01 -16.95 2.76
C ASP A 380 7.50 -17.33 2.83
N THR A 381 8.17 -16.95 3.92
CA THR A 381 9.59 -17.24 4.20
C THR A 381 9.70 -18.02 5.51
N ARG A 382 10.48 -19.11 5.51
CA ARG A 382 10.84 -19.81 6.74
C ARG A 382 12.01 -19.11 7.41
N GLN A 383 11.83 -18.67 8.66
CA GLN A 383 12.92 -18.20 9.50
C GLN A 383 13.26 -19.30 10.52
N GLN A 384 14.52 -19.72 10.52
CA GLN A 384 15.03 -20.59 11.58
C GLN A 384 15.40 -19.69 12.75
N SER A 385 14.71 -19.82 13.90
CA SER A 385 15.08 -19.06 15.09
C SER A 385 16.53 -19.41 15.44
N GLN A 386 17.45 -18.45 15.25
CA GLN A 386 18.83 -18.63 15.65
C GLN A 386 18.83 -18.60 17.18
N GLY A 387 18.77 -19.78 17.80
CA GLY A 387 18.89 -19.91 19.24
C GLY A 387 20.21 -19.24 19.64
N THR A 388 20.13 -18.19 20.46
CA THR A 388 21.29 -17.62 21.12
C THR A 388 22.01 -18.76 21.81
N SER A 389 23.14 -19.19 21.27
CA SER A 389 24.01 -20.17 21.92
C SER A 389 24.48 -19.50 23.20
N ALA A 390 23.91 -19.92 24.33
CA ALA A 390 24.42 -19.58 25.64
C ALA A 390 25.89 -20.01 25.67
N GLN A 391 26.76 -19.00 25.60
CA GLN A 391 28.19 -19.15 25.77
C GLN A 391 28.42 -19.88 27.11
N PRO A 392 29.05 -21.06 27.14
CA PRO A 392 29.24 -21.77 28.40
C PRO A 392 30.14 -20.93 29.30
N GLY A 393 29.58 -20.48 30.42
CA GLY A 393 30.28 -19.72 31.44
C GLY A 393 31.56 -20.44 31.85
N GLY A 394 32.67 -19.68 31.85
CA GLY A 394 33.99 -20.15 32.23
C GLY A 394 33.99 -20.74 33.64
N GLY A 395 34.14 -22.06 33.70
CA GLY A 395 34.42 -22.80 34.92
C GLY A 395 35.93 -22.89 35.15
N THR A 396 36.41 -22.16 36.14
CA THR A 396 37.76 -22.28 36.71
C THR A 396 38.00 -23.68 37.25
N ARG A 397 39.00 -24.43 36.73
CA ARG A 397 39.83 -25.39 37.48
C ARG A 397 40.86 -26.10 36.59
N GLY A 398 42.13 -26.05 37.02
CA GLY A 398 43.07 -27.17 36.91
C GLY A 398 44.22 -27.02 35.92
N ALA A 399 45.38 -26.54 36.41
CA ALA A 399 46.68 -26.90 35.81
C ALA A 399 46.94 -28.41 36.01
N PRO A 400 47.72 -29.05 35.11
CA PRO A 400 49.13 -29.26 35.49
C PRO A 400 50.15 -29.18 34.33
N MET A 401 51.30 -28.60 34.68
CA MET A 401 52.69 -29.05 34.40
C MET A 401 53.19 -29.38 32.98
N SER A 402 54.20 -28.59 32.59
CA SER A 402 55.56 -29.03 32.21
C SER A 402 55.82 -29.65 30.82
N GLY A 403 56.69 -28.99 30.06
CA GLY A 403 57.43 -29.54 28.92
C GLY A 403 58.15 -28.45 28.13
N GLY A 404 59.40 -28.16 28.48
CA GLY A 404 60.20 -27.08 27.90
C GLY A 404 60.98 -27.45 26.63
N GLY A 405 61.71 -26.43 26.13
CA GLY A 405 62.66 -26.46 25.02
C GLY A 405 62.17 -25.57 23.87
N GLY A 406 62.69 -24.38 23.57
CA GLY A 406 64.01 -23.81 23.84
C GLY A 406 64.78 -23.74 22.52
N GLN A 407 64.67 -22.64 21.77
CA GLN A 407 65.80 -22.13 20.99
C GLN A 407 65.61 -20.64 20.67
N ARG A 408 66.62 -19.87 21.10
CA ARG A 408 66.85 -18.47 20.78
C ARG A 408 67.55 -18.35 19.42
N SER A 409 67.42 -17.18 18.82
CA SER A 409 68.49 -16.32 18.28
C SER A 409 67.99 -15.59 17.04
N ASP A 410 68.30 -14.34 16.75
CA ASP A 410 68.81 -13.16 17.46
C ASP A 410 68.65 -11.99 16.43
N ASP A 411 68.85 -10.76 16.90
CA ASP A 411 69.25 -9.56 16.15
C ASP A 411 68.21 -8.82 15.26
N GLU A 412 68.11 -7.49 15.22
CA GLU A 412 68.77 -6.39 15.95
C GLU A 412 68.05 -5.08 15.59
N GLY A 413 68.11 -4.11 16.51
CA GLY A 413 68.05 -2.66 16.23
C GLY A 413 66.65 -2.06 16.01
N GLY A 414 66.09 -1.21 16.86
CA GLY A 414 66.67 -0.27 17.81
C GLY A 414 66.37 1.17 17.38
N ARG A 415 65.46 1.86 18.09
CA ARG A 415 65.74 3.13 18.80
C ARG A 415 64.45 3.82 19.27
N MET A 416 64.53 4.25 20.52
CA MET A 416 63.57 4.97 21.34
C MET A 416 63.54 6.48 21.06
N SER A 417 62.52 7.10 21.65
CA SER A 417 62.46 8.45 22.27
C SER A 417 61.51 9.40 21.53
N GLY A 418 60.50 10.04 22.12
CA GLY A 418 60.08 10.13 23.52
C GLY A 418 59.38 11.48 23.76
N THR A 419 58.54 11.53 24.80
CA THR A 419 58.30 12.71 25.68
C THR A 419 56.98 13.53 25.53
N GLN A 420 56.05 13.20 26.44
CA GLN A 420 55.27 14.01 27.42
C GLN A 420 54.33 15.20 27.05
N GLY A 421 53.18 15.16 27.75
CA GLY A 421 52.31 16.29 28.15
C GLY A 421 50.90 15.79 28.50
N ILE A 422 50.59 15.31 29.71
CA ILE A 422 50.07 16.00 30.94
C ILE A 422 48.69 16.67 30.80
N GLY A 423 47.73 16.24 31.65
CA GLY A 423 46.48 16.92 32.04
C GLY A 423 45.28 15.95 32.12
N GLN A 424 45.06 15.17 33.19
CA GLN A 424 44.41 15.49 34.49
C GLN A 424 42.95 16.01 34.39
N ALA A 425 41.97 15.20 34.82
CA ALA A 425 40.87 15.55 35.75
C ALA A 425 39.81 14.43 35.87
N GLY A 426 39.30 14.19 37.10
CA GLY A 426 38.11 13.35 37.38
C GLY A 426 38.32 12.33 38.50
N THR A 427 38.49 12.74 39.76
CA THR A 427 37.46 12.84 40.84
C THR A 427 37.37 11.62 41.78
N MET A 428 37.46 11.95 43.07
CA MET A 428 37.52 11.12 44.27
C MET A 428 36.19 10.43 44.64
N GLY A 429 36.30 9.20 45.16
CA GLY A 429 35.97 8.91 46.58
C GLY A 429 34.62 8.24 46.93
N PRO A 430 34.53 7.55 48.10
CA PRO A 430 33.81 6.26 48.32
C PRO A 430 32.84 6.39 49.55
N PRO A 431 32.63 5.42 50.50
CA PRO A 431 32.75 3.93 50.55
C PRO A 431 31.56 3.18 51.25
N GLY A 432 31.55 1.84 51.17
CA GLY A 432 31.54 1.01 52.39
C GLY A 432 30.39 0.04 52.72
N ALA A 433 30.82 -1.07 53.35
CA ALA A 433 30.11 -2.05 54.22
C ALA A 433 29.13 -3.05 53.57
N GLY A 434 29.07 -4.35 53.89
CA GLY A 434 29.71 -5.21 54.90
C GLY A 434 28.90 -6.54 54.88
N ARG A 435 29.52 -7.68 54.56
CA ARG A 435 30.00 -8.75 55.48
C ARG A 435 28.97 -9.37 56.44
N GLY A 436 28.75 -10.68 56.25
CA GLY A 436 28.43 -11.67 57.29
C GLY A 436 26.94 -12.07 57.35
N GLY A 437 26.55 -13.34 57.49
CA GLY A 437 27.27 -14.60 57.67
C GLY A 437 26.35 -15.64 58.33
N ARG A 438 26.72 -16.93 58.20
CA ARG A 438 26.32 -18.12 59.01
C ARG A 438 24.83 -18.53 59.02
N GLY A 439 24.46 -19.81 58.97
CA GLY A 439 25.26 -21.04 58.93
C GLY A 439 24.46 -22.28 59.38
N GLY A 440 24.88 -23.45 58.89
CA GLY A 440 24.70 -24.81 59.44
C GLY A 440 23.30 -25.45 59.40
N GLN A 441 23.12 -26.77 59.47
CA GLN A 441 24.01 -27.94 59.45
C GLN A 441 23.09 -29.20 59.52
N GLY A 442 23.52 -30.37 59.01
CA GLY A 442 22.87 -31.68 59.23
C GLY A 442 22.79 -32.57 57.96
N ILE A 443 23.81 -33.35 57.59
CA ILE A 443 24.25 -34.69 58.06
C ILE A 443 23.51 -35.89 57.39
N MET A 444 24.30 -36.68 56.64
CA MET A 444 24.29 -38.12 56.25
C MET A 444 23.04 -38.97 56.59
N GLY A 445 22.41 -39.74 55.66
CA GLY A 445 22.87 -40.93 54.89
C GLY A 445 22.34 -42.24 55.54
N PRO A 446 22.27 -43.48 54.93
CA PRO A 446 22.60 -44.01 53.59
C PRO A 446 21.53 -45.04 53.04
N PRO A 447 21.80 -46.05 52.16
CA PRO A 447 22.66 -46.15 50.96
C PRO A 447 21.91 -46.60 49.65
N ALA A 448 22.55 -46.26 48.53
CA ALA A 448 22.69 -46.96 47.23
C ALA A 448 21.61 -47.93 46.69
N ALA A 449 21.10 -47.59 45.50
CA ALA A 449 20.93 -48.55 44.41
C ALA A 449 21.22 -47.89 43.05
N THR A 450 22.20 -48.46 42.37
CA THR A 450 22.65 -48.18 41.01
C THR A 450 21.54 -48.28 39.97
N GLY A 451 21.38 -47.24 39.15
CA GLY A 451 20.47 -47.25 38.00
C GLY A 451 20.86 -46.21 36.97
N ARG A 452 21.79 -46.56 36.09
CA ARG A 452 22.11 -45.84 34.85
C ARG A 452 20.85 -45.77 33.99
N GLY A 453 20.39 -44.56 33.68
CA GLY A 453 19.35 -44.30 32.69
C GLY A 453 19.28 -42.79 32.46
N GLY A 454 20.03 -42.29 31.49
CA GLY A 454 20.16 -40.87 31.20
C GLY A 454 18.81 -40.25 30.86
N ALA A 455 18.36 -39.32 31.70
CA ALA A 455 17.34 -38.35 31.33
C ALA A 455 17.97 -37.44 30.26
N GLN A 456 17.65 -37.74 29.01
CA GLN A 456 17.93 -36.89 27.87
C GLN A 456 17.29 -35.53 28.12
N GLY A 457 18.12 -34.54 28.44
CA GLY A 457 17.70 -33.16 28.61
C GLY A 457 16.94 -32.71 27.38
N GLY A 458 15.73 -32.20 27.58
CA GLY A 458 14.94 -31.56 26.53
C GLY A 458 15.70 -30.36 26.02
N GLY A 459 16.46 -30.56 24.94
CA GLY A 459 16.92 -29.46 24.11
C GLY A 459 15.69 -28.73 23.61
N ALA A 460 15.64 -27.42 23.82
CA ALA A 460 14.67 -26.55 23.17
C ALA A 460 14.79 -26.79 21.65
N ARG A 461 13.80 -27.50 21.08
CA ARG A 461 13.66 -27.60 19.64
C ARG A 461 13.37 -26.19 19.14
N GLY A 462 14.31 -25.61 18.39
CA GLY A 462 14.06 -24.40 17.63
C GLY A 462 12.82 -24.62 16.77
N GLY A 463 11.78 -23.84 17.01
CA GLY A 463 10.58 -23.86 16.18
C GLY A 463 10.90 -23.16 14.86
N THR A 464 10.53 -23.76 13.74
CA THR A 464 10.52 -23.04 12.46
C THR A 464 9.35 -22.05 12.50
N GLU A 465 9.66 -20.76 12.39
CA GLU A 465 8.67 -19.70 12.26
C GLU A 465 8.48 -19.40 10.77
N LEU A 466 7.22 -19.24 10.34
CA LEU A 466 6.90 -18.73 9.02
C LEU A 466 6.64 -17.23 9.17
N LEU A 467 7.45 -16.44 8.49
CA LEU A 467 7.15 -15.05 8.23
C LEU A 467 6.33 -14.97 6.94
N ARG A 468 5.18 -14.31 7.01
CA ARG A 468 4.36 -13.99 5.86
C ARG A 468 4.37 -12.49 5.65
N PHE A 469 4.88 -12.10 4.49
CA PHE A 469 4.84 -10.74 3.99
C PHE A 469 3.66 -10.60 3.03
N ARG A 470 2.88 -9.55 3.20
CA ARG A 470 1.89 -9.13 2.21
C ARG A 470 2.18 -7.71 1.77
N TYR A 471 2.22 -7.50 0.47
CA TYR A 471 2.29 -6.17 -0.13
C TYR A 471 1.06 -5.93 -0.97
N ARG A 472 0.49 -4.74 -0.85
CA ARG A 472 -0.56 -4.23 -1.70
C ARG A 472 -0.09 -2.96 -2.37
N ILE A 473 -0.18 -2.93 -3.69
CA ILE A 473 0.04 -1.73 -4.49
C ILE A 473 -1.28 -1.36 -5.16
N VAL A 474 -1.73 -0.12 -5.00
CA VAL A 474 -2.92 0.42 -5.65
C VAL A 474 -2.49 1.58 -6.54
N LEU A 475 -2.83 1.50 -7.82
CA LEU A 475 -2.64 2.59 -8.77
C LEU A 475 -4.01 3.10 -9.19
N THR A 476 -4.18 4.42 -9.13
CA THR A 476 -5.39 5.11 -9.57
C THR A 476 -5.03 6.28 -10.47
N LEU A 477 -5.62 6.35 -11.65
CA LEU A 477 -5.43 7.45 -12.59
C LEU A 477 -5.93 8.76 -11.96
N GLU A 478 -5.08 9.77 -11.96
CA GLU A 478 -5.43 11.13 -11.53
C GLU A 478 -6.42 11.73 -12.53
N SER A 479 -7.56 12.20 -12.01
CA SER A 479 -8.72 12.68 -12.78
C SER A 479 -8.57 14.11 -13.27
#